data_AF-A0A2D5U5V4-F1
#
_entry.id   AF-A0A2D5U5V4-F1
#
_cell.length_a   1.000
_cell.length_b   1.000
_cell.length_c   1.000
_cell.angle_alpha   90.00
_cell.angle_beta   90.00
_cell.angle_gamma   90.00
#
_symmetry.space_group_name_H-M   'P 1'
#
loop_
_entity.id
_entity.type
_entity.pdbx_description
1 polymer ?
#
loop_
_entity_poly.entity_id
_entity_poly.type
_entity_poly.pdbx_seq_one_letter_code
_entity_poly.pdbx_strand_id
1 'polypeptide(L)'
;MQQALRQVAKAAAQDEVPVGAVVVLDNEIIGQGWNQPILANDPTAHAEIIALRDAASKMANYRLPSATLYVSNEPCSMCAGAIIYARMEQRLPKLFSVSLIVLRRQ
;
A
#
# COMPACT_ATOMS: atom_id res chain seq x y z
N MET A 1 -4.67 9.15 4.39
CA MET A 1 -3.34 9.06 5.01
C MET A 1 -3.34 8.41 6.40
N GLN A 2 -4.11 8.89 7.39
CA GLN A 2 -4.18 8.26 8.73
C GLN A 2 -4.42 6.75 8.69
N GLN A 3 -5.21 6.30 7.72
CA GLN A 3 -5.53 4.89 7.50
C GLN A 3 -4.33 4.05 7.04
N ALA A 4 -3.47 4.62 6.18
CA ALA A 4 -2.20 4.00 5.79
C ALA A 4 -1.23 3.94 6.98
N LEU A 5 -1.21 4.98 7.83
CA LEU A 5 -0.39 4.97 9.06
C LEU A 5 -0.83 3.89 10.06
N ARG A 6 -2.13 3.55 10.12
CA ARG A 6 -2.59 2.38 10.89
C ARG A 6 -2.00 1.08 10.38
N GLN A 7 -1.79 0.94 9.07
CA GLN A 7 -1.16 -0.24 8.48
C GLN A 7 0.35 -0.26 8.77
N VAL A 8 1.02 0.89 8.73
CA VAL A 8 2.43 1.03 9.16
C VAL A 8 2.64 0.53 10.59
N ALA A 9 1.75 0.90 11.51
CA ALA A 9 1.81 0.45 12.90
C ALA A 9 1.66 -1.08 13.05
N LYS A 10 0.86 -1.73 12.19
CA LYS A 10 0.74 -3.20 12.18
C LYS A 10 2.03 -3.89 11.76
N ALA A 11 2.66 -3.42 10.69
CA ALA A 11 3.95 -3.94 10.24
C ALA A 11 5.01 -3.81 11.34
N ALA A 12 5.11 -2.63 11.95
CA ALA A 12 6.05 -2.38 13.04
C ALA A 12 5.80 -3.30 14.25
N ALA A 13 4.54 -3.58 14.59
CA ALA A 13 4.17 -4.48 15.69
C ALA A 13 4.45 -5.96 15.40
N GLN A 14 4.85 -6.32 14.18
CA GLN A 14 5.17 -7.68 13.75
C GLN A 14 6.64 -7.82 13.33
N ASP A 15 7.49 -6.86 13.71
CA ASP A 15 8.92 -6.81 13.35
C ASP A 15 9.19 -6.82 11.84
N GLU A 16 8.23 -6.35 11.05
CA GLU A 16 8.33 -6.19 9.61
C GLU A 16 8.77 -4.77 9.23
N VAL A 17 9.24 -4.58 7.99
CA VAL A 17 9.53 -3.24 7.47
C VAL A 17 8.24 -2.39 7.54
N PRO A 18 8.25 -1.22 8.19
CA PRO A 18 7.03 -0.47 8.53
C PRO A 18 6.46 0.28 7.32
N VAL A 19 5.82 -0.44 6.40
CA VAL A 19 5.16 0.09 5.20
C VAL A 19 3.69 -0.26 5.23
N GLY A 20 2.86 0.73 4.91
CA GLY A 20 1.40 0.60 4.88
C GLY A 20 0.80 1.23 3.63
N ALA A 21 -0.26 0.62 3.09
CA ALA A 21 -0.95 1.07 1.90
C ALA A 21 -2.47 0.94 2.02
N VAL A 22 -3.20 1.84 1.37
CA VAL A 22 -4.66 1.79 1.24
C VAL A 22 -5.10 2.19 -0.17
N VAL A 23 -6.09 1.50 -0.71
CA VAL A 23 -6.74 1.81 -1.99
C VAL A 23 -8.08 2.49 -1.71
N VAL A 24 -8.31 3.63 -2.34
CA VAL A 24 -9.53 4.44 -2.19
C VAL A 24 -10.22 4.59 -3.53
N LEU A 25 -11.53 4.37 -3.57
CA LEU A 25 -12.40 4.63 -4.71
C LEU A 25 -13.64 5.37 -4.20
N ASP A 26 -14.06 6.45 -4.86
CA ASP A 26 -15.22 7.25 -4.47
C ASP A 26 -15.25 7.65 -2.98
N ASN A 27 -14.09 8.06 -2.46
CA ASN A 27 -13.82 8.39 -1.05
C ASN A 27 -13.97 7.23 -0.05
N GLU A 28 -14.16 6.00 -0.52
CA GLU A 28 -14.24 4.80 0.31
C GLU A 28 -12.96 3.96 0.20
N ILE A 29 -12.55 3.37 1.33
CA ILE A 29 -11.39 2.48 1.35
C ILE A 29 -11.83 1.09 0.88
N ILE A 30 -11.48 0.77 -0.36
CA ILE A 30 -11.76 -0.52 -0.94
C ILE A 30 -10.62 -1.52 -0.73
N GLY A 31 -9.42 -1.10 -0.32
CA GLY A 31 -8.30 -2.02 -0.06
C GLY A 31 -7.36 -1.53 1.04
N GLN A 32 -6.82 -2.45 1.83
CA GLN A 32 -5.83 -2.15 2.87
C GLN A 32 -4.73 -3.22 2.89
N GLY A 33 -3.49 -2.79 3.12
CA GLY A 33 -2.34 -3.70 3.20
C GLY A 33 -1.21 -3.12 4.03
N TRP A 34 -0.43 -4.00 4.63
CA TRP A 34 0.81 -3.70 5.34
C TRP A 34 1.86 -4.73 4.93
N ASN A 35 3.13 -4.34 4.98
CA ASN A 35 4.22 -5.20 4.54
C ASN A 35 4.43 -6.38 5.50
N GLN A 36 4.33 -7.61 5.01
CA GLN A 36 4.42 -8.84 5.82
C GLN A 36 5.17 -10.01 5.13
N PRO A 37 6.29 -9.79 4.42
CA PRO A 37 7.00 -10.84 3.69
C PRO A 37 7.62 -11.93 4.58
N ILE A 38 8.10 -11.59 5.77
CA ILE A 38 8.67 -12.55 6.73
C ILE A 38 7.54 -13.40 7.31
N LEU A 39 6.49 -12.75 7.82
CA LEU A 39 5.35 -13.43 8.44
C LEU A 39 4.64 -14.36 7.45
N ALA A 40 4.41 -13.90 6.22
CA ALA A 40 3.71 -14.67 5.19
C ALA A 40 4.60 -15.69 4.47
N ASN A 41 5.92 -15.66 4.68
CA ASN A 41 6.91 -16.37 3.86
C ASN A 41 6.67 -16.13 2.35
N ASP A 42 6.31 -14.90 1.98
CA ASP A 42 5.92 -14.51 0.63
C ASP A 42 6.72 -13.26 0.23
N PRO A 43 7.68 -13.37 -0.70
CA PRO A 43 8.49 -12.23 -1.11
C PRO A 43 7.68 -11.14 -1.83
N THR A 44 6.42 -11.42 -2.21
CA THR A 44 5.52 -10.48 -2.86
C THR A 44 4.55 -9.80 -1.88
N ALA A 45 4.56 -10.17 -0.59
CA ALA A 45 3.64 -9.67 0.44
C ALA A 45 3.98 -8.24 0.93
N HIS A 46 4.21 -7.34 -0.02
CA HIS A 46 4.35 -5.90 0.20
C HIS A 46 2.99 -5.27 0.44
N ALA A 47 2.99 -4.13 1.15
CA ALA A 47 1.77 -3.41 1.51
C ALA A 47 0.89 -3.08 0.29
N GLU A 48 1.50 -2.64 -0.81
CA GLU A 48 0.83 -2.27 -2.05
C GLU A 48 0.18 -3.47 -2.71
N ILE A 49 0.90 -4.60 -2.80
CA ILE A 49 0.40 -5.84 -3.39
C ILE A 49 -0.81 -6.35 -2.59
N ILE A 50 -0.71 -6.33 -1.26
CA ILE A 50 -1.80 -6.78 -0.39
C ILE A 50 -3.01 -5.86 -0.53
N ALA A 51 -2.81 -4.53 -0.53
CA ALA A 51 -3.90 -3.58 -0.68
C ALA A 51 -4.60 -3.70 -2.04
N LEU A 52 -3.85 -3.94 -3.13
CA LEU A 52 -4.40 -4.19 -4.46
C LEU A 52 -5.19 -5.49 -4.51
N ARG A 53 -4.69 -6.58 -3.90
CA ARG A 53 -5.38 -7.88 -3.83
C ARG A 53 -6.69 -7.76 -3.05
N ASP A 54 -6.67 -7.08 -1.90
CA ASP A 54 -7.85 -6.81 -1.07
C ASP A 54 -8.90 -6.00 -1.85
N ALA A 55 -8.48 -4.92 -2.52
CA ALA A 55 -9.35 -4.11 -3.37
C ALA A 55 -9.95 -4.91 -4.54
N ALA A 56 -9.12 -5.64 -5.29
CA ALA A 56 -9.59 -6.42 -6.42
C ALA A 56 -10.58 -7.52 -6.01
N SER A 57 -10.34 -8.16 -4.86
CA SER A 57 -11.26 -9.16 -4.30
C SER A 57 -12.59 -8.55 -3.90
N LYS A 58 -12.60 -7.38 -3.24
CA LYS A 58 -13.82 -6.69 -2.82
C LYS A 58 -14.64 -6.17 -4.01
N MET A 59 -13.96 -5.70 -5.04
CA MET A 59 -14.60 -5.20 -6.26
C MET A 59 -14.94 -6.33 -7.26
N ALA A 60 -14.54 -7.57 -6.98
CA ALA A 60 -14.61 -8.70 -7.91
C ALA A 60 -14.05 -8.35 -9.31
N ASN A 61 -13.02 -7.50 -9.35
CA ASN A 61 -12.45 -6.97 -10.58
C ASN A 61 -10.95 -6.68 -10.41
N TYR A 62 -10.13 -7.24 -11.28
CA TYR A 62 -8.69 -7.03 -11.26
C TYR A 62 -8.28 -5.62 -11.72
N ARG A 63 -9.17 -4.92 -12.42
CA ARG A 63 -8.99 -3.52 -12.84
C ARG A 63 -9.64 -2.62 -11.82
N LEU A 64 -8.90 -1.62 -11.38
CA LEU A 64 -9.30 -0.61 -10.40
C LEU A 64 -9.19 0.79 -11.02
N PRO A 65 -9.92 1.07 -12.14
CA PRO A 65 -9.90 2.40 -12.75
C PRO A 65 -10.41 3.44 -11.74
N SER A 66 -9.85 4.64 -11.80
CA SER A 66 -10.20 5.78 -10.93
C SER A 66 -9.98 5.58 -9.42
N ALA A 67 -9.52 4.40 -8.99
CA ALA A 67 -9.05 4.19 -7.64
C ALA A 67 -7.67 4.85 -7.43
N THR A 68 -7.44 5.36 -6.23
CA THR A 68 -6.20 6.01 -5.81
C THR A 68 -5.50 5.16 -4.75
N LEU A 69 -4.20 4.88 -4.95
CA LEU A 69 -3.37 4.19 -3.96
C LEU A 69 -2.64 5.21 -3.09
N TYR A 70 -2.76 5.10 -1.78
CA TYR A 70 -1.94 5.81 -0.81
C TYR A 70 -0.98 4.83 -0.16
N VAL A 71 0.31 5.13 -0.19
CA VAL A 71 1.37 4.30 0.40
C VAL A 71 2.32 5.19 1.22
N SER A 72 2.87 4.65 2.31
CA SER A 72 3.78 5.40 3.19
C SER A 72 5.18 5.61 2.59
N ASN A 73 5.58 4.75 1.66
CA ASN A 73 6.90 4.72 1.04
C ASN A 73 6.76 4.68 -0.49
N GLU A 74 7.82 5.09 -1.20
CA GLU A 74 7.86 4.93 -2.65
C GLU A 74 7.81 3.45 -3.04
N PRO A 75 6.94 3.06 -3.99
CA PRO A 75 6.80 1.66 -4.38
C PRO A 75 8.02 1.14 -5.15
N CYS A 76 8.42 -0.10 -4.89
CA CYS A 76 9.47 -0.76 -5.67
C CYS A 76 8.99 -1.12 -7.09
N SER A 77 9.91 -1.57 -7.96
CA SER A 77 9.60 -1.93 -9.35
C SER A 77 8.48 -2.97 -9.49
N MET A 78 8.44 -3.97 -8.61
CA MET A 78 7.36 -4.96 -8.55
C MET A 78 6.01 -4.30 -8.27
N CYS A 79 5.94 -3.46 -7.23
CA CYS A 79 4.70 -2.79 -6.82
C CYS A 79 4.24 -1.79 -7.87
N ALA A 80 5.17 -1.02 -8.45
CA ALA A 80 4.89 -0.11 -9.56
C ALA A 80 4.30 -0.86 -10.77
N GLY A 81 4.87 -2.02 -11.14
CA GLY A 81 4.32 -2.89 -12.17
C GLY A 81 2.90 -3.37 -11.86
N ALA A 82 2.65 -3.81 -10.63
CA ALA A 82 1.33 -4.24 -10.19
C ALA A 82 0.28 -3.13 -10.28
N ILE A 83 0.62 -1.90 -9.89
CA ILE A 83 -0.25 -0.72 -10.01
C ILE A 83 -0.65 -0.47 -11.48
N ILE A 84 0.32 -0.59 -12.39
CA ILE A 84 0.08 -0.45 -13.85
C ILE A 84 -0.86 -1.57 -14.35
N TYR A 85 -0.66 -2.81 -13.91
CA TYR A 85 -1.54 -3.94 -14.28
C TYR A 85 -2.94 -3.81 -13.71
N ALA A 86 -3.09 -3.20 -12.53
CA ALA A 86 -4.39 -2.88 -11.93
C ALA A 86 -5.12 -1.73 -12.65
N ARG A 87 -4.49 -1.05 -13.63
CA ARG A 87 -5.09 0.06 -14.38
C ARG A 87 -5.57 1.21 -13.48
N MET A 88 -4.87 1.43 -12.37
CA MET A 88 -5.16 2.54 -11.48
C MET A 88 -4.82 3.86 -12.16
N GLU A 89 -5.72 4.81 -12.02
CA GLU A 89 -5.51 6.16 -12.52
C GLU A 89 -4.48 6.83 -11.61
N GLN A 90 -3.34 7.27 -12.15
CA GLN A 90 -2.33 7.99 -11.37
C GLN A 90 -2.82 9.41 -11.02
N ARG A 91 -3.83 9.51 -10.15
CA ARG A 91 -4.03 10.71 -9.35
C ARG A 91 -3.05 10.65 -8.20
N LEU A 92 -1.81 11.05 -8.47
CA LEU A 92 -0.85 11.34 -7.41
C LEU A 92 -1.30 12.63 -6.72
N PRO A 93 -1.83 12.62 -5.48
CA PRO A 93 -1.58 13.77 -4.63
C PRO A 93 -0.06 13.77 -4.40
N LYS A 94 0.64 14.74 -4.99
CA LYS A 94 2.06 14.98 -4.74
C LYS A 94 2.31 14.94 -3.22
N LEU A 95 2.93 13.86 -2.74
CA LEU A 95 3.71 13.83 -1.52
C LEU A 95 4.86 12.84 -1.72
N PHE A 96 5.65 13.09 -2.77
CA PHE A 96 7.09 12.90 -2.67
C PHE A 96 7.60 13.91 -1.64
N SER A 97 7.60 13.53 -0.37
CA SER A 97 8.44 14.16 0.63
C SER A 97 8.95 13.08 1.56
N VAL A 98 10.11 12.55 1.18
CA VAL A 98 11.05 11.88 2.07
C VAL A 98 11.52 12.92 3.08
N SER A 99 10.68 13.31 4.05
CA SER A 99 11.00 14.26 5.12
C SER A 99 9.94 14.21 6.24
N LEU A 100 9.61 13.03 6.77
CA LEU A 100 9.18 12.82 8.17
C LEU A 100 8.84 11.35 8.37
N ILE A 101 9.85 10.52 8.60
CA ILE A 101 9.88 9.41 9.59
C ILE A 101 11.38 9.08 9.66
N VAL A 102 12.14 10.03 10.21
CA VAL A 102 13.28 9.66 11.04
C VAL A 102 12.68 9.16 12.35
N LEU A 103 12.11 7.95 12.34
CA LEU A 103 12.12 7.15 13.55
C LEU A 103 13.55 6.65 13.65
N ARG A 104 14.31 7.43 14.42
CA ARG A 104 15.63 7.09 14.91
C ARG A 104 15.61 5.62 15.32
N ARG A 105 16.49 4.83 14.70
CA ARG A 105 17.22 3.81 15.44
C ARG A 105 17.86 4.53 16.63
N GLN A 106 17.30 4.35 17.81
CA GLN A 106 18.13 3.93 18.93
C GLN A 106 17.93 2.42 19.05
#